data_AF-A0A7X6T2R9-F1
#
_entry.id   AF-A0A7X6T2R9-F1
#
_cell.length_a   1.000
_cell.length_b   1.000
_cell.length_c   1.000
_cell.angle_alpha   90.00
_cell.angle_beta   90.00
_cell.angle_gamma   90.00
#
_symmetry.space_group_name_H-M   'P 1'
#
loop_
_entity.id
_entity.type
_entity.pdbx_description
1 polymer ?
#
loop_
_entity_poly.entity_id
_entity_poly.type
_entity_poly.pdbx_seq_one_letter_code
_entity_poly.pdbx_strand_id
1 'polypeptide(L)'
;MYRENYPKARFHIQFGPPSLFERVRFKMRNAHKLYLDGTHYKKRLSERDIPPEIMEALLDFDASTWTLQTAEVRTDRGKFVNSTWERVIDGHHYWVTIGIGNYVKTIVDRTTSGMDKCIRSGELYDFVESVNAQLMAEEGGELDAK
;
A
#
# COMPACT_ATOMS: atom_id res chain seq x y z
N MET A 1 17.43 -10.59 -7.17
CA MET A 1 16.07 -10.65 -6.59
C MET A 1 16.20 -10.68 -5.07
N TYR A 2 15.80 -9.63 -4.36
CA TYR A 2 15.78 -9.64 -2.88
C TYR A 2 14.60 -10.49 -2.40
N ARG A 3 14.86 -11.52 -1.58
CA ARG A 3 13.81 -12.12 -0.74
C ARG A 3 13.62 -11.26 0.50
N GLU A 4 12.38 -10.89 0.78
CA GLU A 4 11.97 -10.21 2.02
C GLU A 4 11.98 -11.22 3.17
N ASN A 5 13.17 -11.54 3.71
CA ASN A 5 13.38 -12.53 4.80
C ASN A 5 12.92 -12.03 6.19
N TYR A 6 11.95 -11.09 6.25
CA TYR A 6 11.44 -10.51 7.49
C TYR A 6 9.94 -10.79 7.64
N PRO A 7 9.44 -11.11 8.86
CA PRO A 7 8.01 -11.30 9.07
C PRO A 7 7.23 -10.01 8.80
N LYS A 8 6.01 -10.16 8.27
CA LYS A 8 5.11 -9.05 7.96
C LYS A 8 3.74 -9.27 8.59
N ALA A 9 3.16 -8.20 9.11
CA ALA A 9 1.76 -8.15 9.54
C ALA A 9 0.97 -7.20 8.63
N ARG A 10 -0.32 -7.46 8.47
CA ARG A 10 -1.23 -6.62 7.67
C ARG A 10 -2.21 -5.90 8.58
N PHE A 11 -2.52 -4.66 8.23
CA PHE A 11 -3.54 -3.83 8.87
C PHE A 11 -4.51 -3.31 7.80
N HIS A 12 -5.75 -3.04 8.20
CA HIS A 12 -6.82 -2.51 7.33
C HIS A 12 -7.25 -1.12 7.81
N ILE A 13 -7.51 -0.18 6.90
CA ILE A 13 -7.69 1.24 7.24
C ILE A 13 -8.85 1.51 8.22
N GLN A 14 -9.87 0.65 8.23
CA GLN A 14 -11.04 0.77 9.10
C GLN A 14 -10.78 0.44 10.58
N PHE A 15 -9.70 -0.29 10.91
CA PHE A 15 -9.48 -0.84 12.26
C PHE A 15 -8.00 -1.04 12.64
N GLY A 16 -7.08 -0.47 11.86
CA GLY A 16 -5.64 -0.49 12.15
C GLY A 16 -5.15 0.87 12.69
N PRO A 17 -3.87 0.93 13.12
CA PRO A 17 -3.24 2.13 13.67
C PRO A 17 -3.44 3.37 12.78
N PRO A 18 -4.13 4.45 13.23
CA PRO A 18 -4.40 5.62 12.39
C PRO A 18 -3.13 6.23 11.81
N SER A 19 -2.09 6.39 12.62
CA SER A 19 -0.80 6.97 12.20
C SER A 19 -0.13 6.18 11.08
N LEU A 20 -0.36 4.86 10.97
CA LEU A 20 0.15 4.03 9.88
C LEU A 20 -0.47 4.44 8.54
N PHE A 21 -1.77 4.71 8.49
CA PHE A 21 -2.46 5.06 7.25
C PHE A 21 -2.22 6.53 6.85
N GLU A 22 -2.12 7.42 7.84
CA GLU A 22 -1.60 8.79 7.64
C GLU A 22 -0.17 8.75 7.07
N ARG A 23 0.70 7.93 7.65
CA ARG A 23 2.09 7.75 7.22
C ARG A 23 2.22 7.20 5.80
N VAL A 24 1.37 6.24 5.43
CA VAL A 24 1.29 5.73 4.06
C VAL A 24 0.81 6.82 3.09
N ARG A 25 -0.25 7.56 3.42
CA ARG A 25 -0.73 8.70 2.61
C ARG A 25 0.36 9.77 2.43
N PHE A 26 1.02 10.17 3.52
CA PHE A 26 2.12 11.15 3.49
C PHE A 26 3.27 10.74 2.57
N LYS A 27 3.68 9.46 2.60
CA LYS A 27 4.74 8.96 1.71
C LYS A 27 4.29 8.80 0.25
N MET A 28 3.01 8.50 0.01
CA MET A 28 2.47 8.28 -1.35
C MET A 28 1.93 9.54 -2.04
N ARG A 29 1.74 10.66 -1.34
CA ARG A 29 1.11 11.90 -1.87
C ARG A 29 1.77 12.49 -3.14
N ASN A 30 3.07 12.27 -3.34
CA ASN A 30 3.83 12.73 -4.51
C ASN A 30 4.17 11.58 -5.49
N ALA A 31 3.56 10.41 -5.31
CA ALA A 31 3.66 9.32 -6.29
C ALA A 31 2.61 9.56 -7.39
N HIS A 32 3.07 9.84 -8.60
CA HIS A 32 2.21 10.05 -9.79
C HIS A 32 2.35 8.93 -10.83
N LYS A 33 3.17 7.91 -10.54
CA LYS A 33 3.40 6.77 -11.42
C LYS A 33 3.86 5.54 -10.65
N LEU A 34 3.32 4.39 -11.04
CA LEU A 34 3.76 3.08 -10.56
C LEU A 34 4.64 2.37 -11.60
N TYR A 35 5.45 1.44 -11.12
CA TYR A 35 6.38 0.67 -11.95
C TYR A 35 6.07 -0.83 -11.86
N LEU A 36 6.02 -1.51 -13.01
CA LEU A 36 5.93 -2.97 -13.07
C LEU A 36 7.34 -3.54 -13.27
N ASP A 37 7.72 -4.49 -12.41
CA ASP A 37 8.98 -5.23 -12.56
C ASP A 37 8.92 -6.09 -13.83
N GLY A 38 9.95 -5.99 -14.69
CA GLY A 38 9.86 -6.38 -16.10
C GLY A 38 9.57 -7.87 -16.35
N THR A 39 10.02 -8.74 -15.44
CA THR A 39 9.71 -10.19 -15.47
C THR A 39 8.34 -10.53 -14.88
N HIS A 40 7.79 -9.67 -14.00
CA HIS A 40 6.43 -9.80 -13.48
C HIS A 40 5.37 -9.19 -14.40
N TYR A 41 5.71 -8.19 -15.21
CA TYR A 41 4.81 -7.48 -16.14
C TYR A 41 4.04 -8.43 -17.05
N LYS A 42 4.74 -9.11 -17.97
CA LYS A 42 4.12 -9.95 -19.01
C LYS A 42 3.30 -11.09 -18.41
N LYS A 43 3.85 -11.75 -17.38
CA LYS A 43 3.20 -12.89 -16.72
C LYS A 43 1.88 -12.49 -16.05
N ARG A 44 1.78 -11.30 -15.48
CA ARG A 44 0.58 -10.84 -14.77
C ARG A 44 -0.53 -10.31 -15.66
N LEU A 45 -0.21 -9.70 -16.80
CA LEU A 45 -1.23 -9.38 -17.81
C LEU A 45 -1.91 -10.68 -18.30
N SER A 46 -1.11 -11.71 -18.64
CA SER A 46 -1.64 -12.99 -19.14
C SER A 46 -2.31 -13.90 -18.10
N GLU A 47 -2.28 -13.54 -16.81
CA GLU A 47 -2.82 -14.37 -15.72
C GLU A 47 -4.13 -13.83 -15.12
N ARG A 48 -4.62 -12.65 -15.58
CA ARG A 48 -5.69 -11.91 -14.88
C ARG A 48 -6.71 -11.21 -15.77
N ASP A 49 -6.62 -11.34 -17.10
CA ASP A 49 -7.56 -10.77 -18.08
C ASP A 49 -7.88 -9.28 -17.88
N ILE A 50 -6.92 -8.51 -17.34
CA ILE A 50 -7.04 -7.06 -17.15
C ILE A 50 -6.75 -6.37 -18.50
N PRO A 51 -7.68 -5.58 -19.06
CA PRO A 51 -7.45 -4.90 -20.34
C PRO A 51 -6.24 -3.93 -20.30
N PRO A 52 -5.50 -3.75 -21.40
CA PRO A 52 -4.35 -2.84 -21.44
C PRO A 52 -4.65 -1.40 -21.00
N GLU A 53 -5.80 -0.86 -21.41
CA GLU A 53 -6.27 0.48 -21.06
C GLU A 53 -6.55 0.63 -19.55
N ILE A 54 -7.08 -0.42 -18.91
CA ILE A 54 -7.25 -0.50 -17.46
C ILE A 54 -5.88 -0.60 -16.77
N MET A 55 -4.94 -1.38 -17.33
CA MET A 55 -3.57 -1.47 -16.82
C MET A 55 -2.85 -0.11 -16.85
N GLU A 56 -2.99 0.65 -17.94
CA GLU A 56 -2.41 2.00 -18.07
C GLU A 56 -3.03 2.97 -17.04
N ALA A 57 -4.36 2.97 -16.90
CA ALA A 57 -5.05 3.76 -15.87
C ALA A 57 -4.67 3.35 -14.43
N LEU A 58 -4.29 2.10 -14.18
CA LEU A 58 -3.81 1.64 -12.87
C LEU A 58 -2.31 1.95 -12.62
N LEU A 59 -1.56 2.39 -13.63
CA LEU A 59 -0.17 2.87 -13.48
C LEU A 59 -0.08 4.38 -13.29
N ASP A 60 -1.08 5.12 -13.79
CA ASP A 60 -1.34 6.53 -13.49
C ASP A 60 -1.98 6.68 -12.09
N PHE A 61 -1.15 6.50 -11.06
CA PHE A 61 -1.58 6.49 -9.66
C PHE A 61 -1.60 7.90 -9.06
N ASP A 62 -2.61 8.18 -8.25
CA ASP A 62 -2.72 9.41 -7.46
C ASP A 62 -3.34 9.11 -6.09
N ALA A 63 -2.62 9.42 -5.02
CA ALA A 63 -3.08 9.19 -3.65
C ALA A 63 -4.31 10.03 -3.23
N SER A 64 -4.73 11.02 -4.03
CA SER A 64 -5.93 11.85 -3.77
C SER A 64 -7.22 11.25 -4.33
N THR A 65 -7.16 10.56 -5.48
CA THR A 65 -8.30 9.91 -6.14
C THR A 65 -8.43 8.41 -5.88
N TRP A 66 -7.40 7.78 -5.29
CA TRP A 66 -7.40 6.36 -4.94
C TRP A 66 -7.69 6.12 -3.45
N THR A 67 -8.46 5.08 -3.14
CA THR A 67 -8.78 4.71 -1.74
C THR A 67 -7.70 3.80 -1.16
N LEU A 68 -6.94 4.27 -0.17
CA LEU A 68 -6.05 3.41 0.62
C LEU A 68 -6.88 2.41 1.46
N GLN A 69 -6.57 1.11 1.35
CA GLN A 69 -7.34 0.04 2.01
C GLN A 69 -6.55 -0.77 3.04
N THR A 70 -5.32 -1.20 2.73
CA THR A 70 -4.46 -1.96 3.66
C THR A 70 -3.01 -1.53 3.62
N ALA A 71 -2.27 -1.84 4.68
CA ALA A 71 -0.82 -1.70 4.76
C ALA A 71 -0.19 -3.00 5.29
N GLU A 72 0.98 -3.38 4.77
CA GLU A 72 1.84 -4.42 5.34
C GLU A 72 3.05 -3.78 5.99
N VAL A 73 3.30 -4.11 7.26
CA VAL A 73 4.44 -3.61 8.04
C VAL A 73 5.44 -4.70 8.35
N ARG A 74 6.69 -4.29 8.57
CA ARG A 74 7.71 -5.12 9.20
C ARG A 74 7.45 -5.24 10.70
N THR A 75 7.24 -6.46 11.19
CA THR A 75 6.97 -6.66 12.63
C THR A 75 8.18 -6.33 13.50
N ASP A 76 9.39 -6.39 12.95
CA ASP A 76 10.64 -6.02 13.65
C ASP A 76 10.92 -4.51 13.68
N ARG A 77 10.12 -3.68 13.00
CA ARG A 77 10.40 -2.24 12.82
C ARG A 77 9.20 -1.30 12.85
N GLY A 78 7.96 -1.80 12.86
CA GLY A 78 6.73 -0.98 12.79
C GLY A 78 6.47 -0.28 11.44
N LYS A 79 7.51 -0.04 10.63
CA LYS A 79 7.42 0.69 9.35
C LYS A 79 6.74 -0.15 8.27
N PHE A 80 5.89 0.51 7.46
CA PHE A 80 5.27 -0.12 6.30
C PHE A 80 6.29 -0.47 5.20
N VAL A 81 5.98 -1.51 4.42
CA VAL A 81 6.76 -1.96 3.25
C VAL A 81 5.92 -2.14 2.00
N ASN A 82 4.63 -2.44 2.16
CA ASN A 82 3.62 -2.43 1.09
C ASN A 82 2.37 -1.67 1.55
N SER A 83 1.63 -1.10 0.61
CA SER A 83 0.28 -0.55 0.79
C SER A 83 -0.62 -1.03 -0.34
N THR A 84 -1.90 -1.33 -0.06
CA THR A 84 -2.88 -1.69 -1.09
C THR A 84 -3.91 -0.59 -1.22
N TRP A 85 -4.03 -0.08 -2.44
CA TRP A 85 -4.95 0.98 -2.82
C TRP A 85 -6.00 0.43 -3.79
N GLU A 86 -7.14 1.07 -3.82
CA GLU A 86 -8.27 0.75 -4.68
C GLU A 86 -8.55 1.89 -5.66
N ARG A 87 -8.77 1.54 -6.92
CA ARG A 87 -9.38 2.41 -7.92
C ARG A 87 -10.58 1.66 -8.50
N VAL A 88 -11.74 2.32 -8.52
CA VAL A 88 -12.91 1.80 -9.24
C VAL A 88 -12.85 2.29 -10.67
N ILE A 89 -12.94 1.39 -11.65
CA ILE A 89 -12.99 1.71 -13.07
C ILE A 89 -14.08 0.83 -13.69
N ASP A 90 -15.04 1.42 -14.39
CA ASP A 90 -16.16 0.74 -15.06
C ASP A 90 -16.96 -0.24 -14.16
N GLY A 91 -17.00 0.04 -12.86
CA GLY A 91 -17.66 -0.79 -11.84
C GLY A 91 -16.80 -1.90 -11.23
N HIS A 92 -15.61 -2.16 -11.79
CA HIS A 92 -14.64 -3.12 -11.26
C HIS A 92 -13.79 -2.52 -10.14
N HIS A 93 -13.48 -3.31 -9.11
CA HIS A 93 -12.81 -2.85 -7.89
C HIS A 93 -11.33 -3.28 -7.91
N TYR A 94 -10.49 -2.52 -8.61
CA TYR A 94 -9.09 -2.86 -8.80
C TYR A 94 -8.24 -2.50 -7.57
N TRP A 95 -7.81 -3.55 -6.86
CA TRP A 95 -6.89 -3.47 -5.73
C TRP A 95 -5.44 -3.66 -6.18
N VAL A 96 -4.65 -2.59 -6.10
CA VAL A 96 -3.22 -2.55 -6.44
C VAL A 96 -2.39 -2.53 -5.16
N THR A 97 -1.59 -3.57 -4.91
CA THR A 97 -0.59 -3.55 -3.84
C THR A 97 0.71 -2.96 -4.38
N ILE A 98 1.13 -1.83 -3.81
CA ILE A 98 2.33 -1.06 -4.13
C ILE A 98 3.37 -1.30 -3.03
N GLY A 99 4.60 -1.63 -3.42
CA GLY A 99 5.73 -1.76 -2.50
C GLY A 99 6.73 -0.61 -2.61
N ILE A 100 7.85 -0.75 -1.91
CA ILE A 100 9.00 0.17 -1.94
C ILE A 100 9.32 0.60 -3.38
N GLY A 101 9.49 1.91 -3.60
CA GLY A 101 9.85 2.51 -4.89
C GLY A 101 8.71 2.56 -5.92
N ASN A 102 7.45 2.60 -5.46
CA ASN A 102 6.24 2.60 -6.29
C ASN A 102 6.08 1.33 -7.17
N TYR A 103 6.78 0.24 -6.84
CA TYR A 103 6.72 -1.00 -7.62
C TYR A 103 5.45 -1.81 -7.31
N VAL A 104 4.69 -2.17 -8.34
CA VAL A 104 3.46 -2.96 -8.24
C VAL A 104 3.78 -4.40 -7.83
N LYS A 105 3.37 -4.76 -6.61
CA LYS A 105 3.52 -6.09 -6.02
C LYS A 105 2.37 -7.03 -6.38
N THR A 106 1.15 -6.53 -6.62
CA THR A 106 0.07 -7.27 -7.29
C THR A 106 -1.05 -6.32 -7.77
N ILE A 107 -1.90 -6.78 -8.68
CA ILE A 107 -3.19 -6.16 -9.05
C ILE A 107 -4.27 -7.24 -8.97
N VAL A 108 -5.45 -6.92 -8.44
CA VAL A 108 -6.58 -7.84 -8.24
C VAL A 108 -7.88 -7.11 -8.60
N ASP A 109 -8.71 -7.65 -9.49
CA ASP A 109 -10.13 -7.30 -9.52
C ASP A 109 -10.85 -8.12 -8.44
N ARG A 110 -11.68 -7.47 -7.61
CA ARG A 110 -11.74 -7.84 -6.18
C ARG A 110 -13.15 -8.01 -5.63
N THR A 111 -13.74 -9.17 -5.91
CA THR A 111 -15.08 -9.59 -5.49
C THR A 111 -15.26 -9.84 -3.97
N THR A 112 -14.29 -9.53 -3.10
CA THR A 112 -14.32 -9.86 -1.66
C THR A 112 -13.78 -8.74 -0.75
N SER A 113 -14.23 -8.71 0.51
CA SER A 113 -13.92 -7.64 1.47
C SER A 113 -12.45 -7.56 1.88
N GLY A 114 -11.67 -8.64 1.78
CA GLY A 114 -10.21 -8.64 1.91
C GLY A 114 -9.65 -8.26 3.30
N MET A 115 -10.50 -8.21 4.33
CA MET A 115 -10.16 -7.87 5.72
C MET A 115 -9.49 -9.03 6.49
N ASP A 116 -9.34 -10.18 5.85
CA ASP A 116 -8.85 -11.42 6.46
C ASP A 116 -7.41 -11.28 6.99
N LYS A 117 -7.16 -11.91 8.14
CA LYS A 117 -5.84 -11.98 8.80
C LYS A 117 -5.20 -10.62 9.13
N CYS A 118 -5.96 -9.52 9.07
CA CYS A 118 -5.50 -8.20 9.45
C CYS A 118 -5.55 -8.02 10.98
N ILE A 119 -4.47 -7.49 11.57
CA ILE A 119 -4.36 -7.20 13.00
C ILE A 119 -5.29 -6.03 13.38
N ARG A 120 -5.85 -6.10 14.59
CA ARG A 120 -6.87 -5.15 15.10
C ARG A 120 -6.56 -4.52 16.46
N SER A 121 -5.62 -5.09 17.23
CA SER A 121 -5.26 -4.67 18.59
C SER A 121 -4.03 -5.44 19.09
N GLY A 122 -3.52 -5.07 20.28
CA GLY A 122 -2.44 -5.77 21.00
C GLY A 122 -1.05 -5.19 20.73
N GLU A 123 -0.02 -5.72 21.39
CA GLU A 123 1.35 -5.14 21.42
C GLU A 123 1.90 -4.69 20.05
N LEU A 124 1.69 -5.48 19.00
CA LEU A 124 2.13 -5.16 17.64
C LEU A 124 1.33 -4.01 17.00
N TYR A 125 0.06 -3.82 17.36
CA TYR A 125 -0.73 -2.64 16.98
C TYR A 125 -0.13 -1.39 17.64
N ASP A 126 0.10 -1.44 18.94
CA ASP A 126 0.54 -0.28 19.74
C ASP A 126 1.99 0.13 19.38
N PHE A 127 2.85 -0.85 19.10
CA PHE A 127 4.19 -0.62 18.53
C PHE A 127 4.15 0.00 17.13
N VAL A 128 3.21 -0.40 16.28
CA VAL A 128 3.05 0.17 14.94
C VAL A 128 2.49 1.59 15.01
N GLU A 129 1.55 1.87 15.91
CA GLU A 129 1.02 3.23 16.12
C GLU A 129 2.13 4.18 16.62
N SER A 130 2.81 3.82 17.72
CA SER A 130 3.88 4.65 18.29
C SER A 130 5.02 4.94 17.29
N VAL A 131 5.47 3.94 16.54
CA VAL A 131 6.54 4.13 15.53
C VAL A 131 6.09 5.02 14.37
N ASN A 132 4.88 4.85 13.84
CA ASN A 132 4.46 5.65 12.67
C ASN A 132 4.07 7.08 13.08
N ALA A 133 3.52 7.29 14.29
CA ALA A 133 3.32 8.61 14.87
C ALA A 133 4.64 9.36 15.08
N GLN A 134 5.67 8.71 15.66
CA GLN A 134 7.01 9.32 15.81
C GLN A 134 7.59 9.73 14.45
N LEU A 135 7.53 8.84 13.45
CA LEU A 135 8.05 9.12 12.10
C LEU A 135 7.27 10.21 11.34
N MET A 136 6.02 10.48 11.73
CA MET A 136 5.25 11.62 11.22
C MET A 136 5.64 12.93 11.90
N ALA A 137 5.90 12.93 13.21
CA ALA A 137 6.40 14.10 13.92
C ALA A 137 7.81 14.51 13.44
N GLU A 138 8.71 13.54 13.29
CA GLU A 138 10.09 13.76 12.83
C GLU A 138 10.15 14.35 11.41
N GLU A 139 9.48 13.74 10.42
CA GLU A 139 9.51 14.23 9.03
C GLU A 139 8.51 15.36 8.75
N GLY A 140 7.51 15.57 9.60
CA GLY A 140 6.58 16.70 9.50
C GLY A 140 7.28 18.01 9.83
N GLY A 141 7.98 18.06 10.97
CA GLY A 141 8.73 19.25 11.39
C GLY A 141 9.85 19.67 10.42
N GLU A 142 10.42 18.75 9.65
CA GLU A 142 11.42 19.06 8.61
C GLU A 142 10.86 19.80 7.37
N LEU A 143 9.54 19.84 7.20
CA LEU A 143 8.86 20.54 6.11
C LEU A 143 8.41 21.94 6.51
N ASP A 144 7.93 22.11 7.75
CA ASP A 144 7.52 23.42 8.28
C ASP A 144 8.72 24.31 8.69
N ALA A 145 9.95 23.79 8.58
CA ALA A 145 11.21 24.45 8.92
C ALA A 145 12.05 24.90 7.70
N LYS A 146 11.43 25.07 6.51
CA LYS A 146 12.10 25.43 5.24
C LYS A 146 11.33 26.48 4.43
#